data_AF-A0A7X8GAL3-F1
#
_entry.id   AF-A0A7X8GAL3-F1
#
_cell.length_a   1.000
_cell.length_b   1.000
_cell.length_c   1.000
_cell.angle_alpha   90.00
_cell.angle_beta   90.00
_cell.angle_gamma   90.00
#
_symmetry.space_group_name_H-M   'P 1'
#
loop_
_entity.id
_entity.type
_entity.pdbx_description
1 polymer ?
#
loop_
_entity_poly.entity_id
_entity_poly.type
_entity_poly.pdbx_seq_one_letter_code
_entity_poly.pdbx_strand_id
1 'polypeptide(L)'
;MIAAIIGHTFLNAWNSKYQKEHSAKEFFEKEYFPLFFNHPKYMQWITNSPFVQMKKGQKPELLTHEERLEKLNDLHAKIDSGQRDASIAIGFPASEEKEFATTSGLVTDLALPSDADEVYLSWIGGGLGIGVAGGYSIFFDHPQILLTLYEGWKVYRKLLNDPTLDKLAGNKINSWNGQWLNFSFSIDYEENPDFGHLTNCKFFKQDEKEIVIETIFWAKLYFNLSETLSDETVTAYIYSLGQTNKTMGFIPFRFQQGRSILNIYKTLFGENDALKQKNDYENLFGIHIKRACEIGTVGLQALEPKGLREFFDKAKMPDYSSAKIILKNGEAPEDYEERRKKASQKDYENLISFRTYKTWLLAMITKNKQEDLHYSEEVAKAFVAYRNADKKLSTGRKNKLENLLSAKTKKNFLEVLTELVKDFDADNSVLLKELKTKVYLMTSEDFGYFIVLLKFDYAYQGKN
;
A
#
# COMPACT_ATOMS: atom_id res chain seq x y z
N MET A 1 -1.36 15.96 21.63
CA MET A 1 -1.81 14.62 21.15
C MET A 1 -1.64 14.48 19.64
N ILE A 2 -1.45 13.28 19.08
CA ILE A 2 -1.07 13.12 17.64
C ILE A 2 -2.13 13.68 16.68
N ALA A 3 -3.41 13.37 16.87
CA ALA A 3 -4.48 13.97 16.05
C ALA A 3 -4.47 15.51 16.12
N ALA A 4 -4.19 16.10 17.29
CA ALA A 4 -4.09 17.56 17.43
C ALA A 4 -2.88 18.13 16.67
N ILE A 5 -1.73 17.43 16.65
CA ILE A 5 -0.56 17.84 15.86
C ILE A 5 -0.91 17.87 14.37
N ILE A 6 -1.58 16.82 13.87
CA ILE A 6 -2.05 16.78 12.47
C ILE A 6 -3.02 17.93 12.17
N GLY A 7 -3.98 18.19 13.07
CA GLY A 7 -4.89 19.32 12.95
C GLY A 7 -4.18 20.65 12.91
N HIS A 8 -3.14 20.83 13.72
CA HIS A 8 -2.33 22.05 13.78
C HIS A 8 -1.55 22.29 12.49
N THR A 9 -0.82 21.27 12.01
CA THR A 9 -0.08 21.36 10.74
C THR A 9 -1.03 21.68 9.58
N PHE A 10 -2.19 21.02 9.54
CA PHE A 10 -3.22 21.30 8.54
C PHE A 10 -3.74 22.74 8.63
N LEU A 11 -4.16 23.20 9.82
CA LEU A 11 -4.76 24.52 9.99
C LEU A 11 -3.78 25.63 9.58
N ASN A 12 -2.50 25.50 9.94
CA ASN A 12 -1.46 26.44 9.52
C ASN A 12 -1.28 26.46 8.00
N ALA A 13 -1.26 25.29 7.36
CA ALA A 13 -1.17 25.18 5.91
C ALA A 13 -2.41 25.77 5.22
N TRP A 14 -3.60 25.56 5.79
CA TRP A 14 -4.87 26.07 5.28
C TRP A 14 -4.94 27.60 5.40
N ASN A 15 -4.64 28.15 6.57
CA ASN A 15 -4.58 29.60 6.80
C ASN A 15 -3.61 30.26 5.83
N SER A 16 -2.44 29.66 5.61
CA SER A 16 -1.46 30.15 4.64
C SER A 16 -1.97 30.08 3.20
N LYS A 17 -2.59 28.97 2.79
CA LYS A 17 -3.11 28.80 1.42
C LYS A 17 -4.26 29.76 1.11
N TYR A 18 -5.17 29.97 2.06
CA TYR A 18 -6.37 30.80 1.87
C TYR A 18 -6.20 32.24 2.38
N GLN A 19 -5.02 32.61 2.86
CA GLN A 19 -4.72 33.95 3.42
C GLN A 19 -5.74 34.35 4.51
N LYS A 20 -5.93 33.43 5.45
CA LYS A 20 -6.83 33.58 6.60
C LYS A 20 -6.04 33.39 7.90
N GLU A 21 -6.63 33.81 9.02
CA GLU A 21 -6.07 33.65 10.36
C GLU A 21 -7.11 33.01 11.29
N HIS A 22 -7.73 31.90 10.86
CA HIS A 22 -8.71 31.22 11.71
C HIS A 22 -8.01 30.52 12.88
N SER A 23 -8.55 30.72 14.08
CA SER A 23 -8.28 29.85 15.23
C SER A 23 -8.85 28.44 15.01
N ALA A 24 -8.45 27.45 15.81
CA ALA A 24 -8.96 26.09 15.64
C ALA A 24 -10.48 26.01 15.87
N LYS A 25 -10.99 26.76 16.86
CA LYS A 25 -12.43 26.88 17.11
C LYS A 25 -13.16 27.50 15.92
N GLU A 26 -12.67 28.60 15.35
CA GLU A 26 -13.31 29.23 14.20
C GLU A 26 -13.31 28.36 12.97
N PHE A 27 -12.20 27.68 12.67
CA PHE A 27 -12.17 26.72 11.57
C PHE A 27 -13.15 25.56 11.84
N PHE A 28 -13.20 25.08 13.08
CA PHE A 28 -14.11 24.01 13.46
C PHE A 28 -15.57 24.40 13.20
N GLU A 29 -15.99 25.60 13.63
CA GLU A 29 -17.35 26.09 13.47
C GLU A 29 -17.71 26.44 12.02
N LYS A 30 -16.80 27.10 11.29
CA LYS A 30 -17.08 27.66 9.96
C LYS A 30 -16.84 26.70 8.81
N GLU A 31 -15.94 25.72 8.98
CA GLU A 31 -15.52 24.81 7.90
C GLU A 31 -15.78 23.35 8.27
N TYR A 32 -15.32 22.88 9.43
CA TYR A 32 -15.37 21.47 9.80
C TYR A 32 -16.79 20.98 10.12
N PHE A 33 -17.47 21.63 11.08
CA PHE A 33 -18.82 21.27 11.51
C PHE A 33 -19.84 21.30 10.35
N PRO A 34 -19.85 22.32 9.47
CA PRO A 34 -20.72 22.33 8.31
C PRO A 34 -20.54 21.12 7.39
N LEU A 35 -19.30 20.65 7.18
CA LEU A 35 -19.03 19.49 6.33
C LEU A 35 -19.37 18.15 7.02
N PHE A 36 -18.98 18.01 8.30
CA PHE A 36 -18.97 16.71 8.98
C PHE A 36 -20.27 16.38 9.71
N PHE A 37 -20.87 17.35 10.40
CA PHE A 37 -21.93 17.11 11.37
C PHE A 37 -23.21 17.91 11.13
N ASN A 38 -23.18 18.95 10.30
CA ASN A 38 -24.38 19.74 9.97
C ASN A 38 -25.26 19.10 8.87
N HIS A 39 -25.27 17.76 8.75
CA HIS A 39 -26.00 17.02 7.73
C HIS A 39 -26.59 15.71 8.27
N PRO A 40 -27.61 15.13 7.63
CA PRO A 40 -28.19 13.83 8.02
C PRO A 40 -27.20 12.67 7.98
N LYS A 41 -26.30 12.66 7.00
CA LYS A 41 -25.22 11.68 6.87
C LYS A 41 -23.92 12.29 7.37
N TYR A 42 -23.49 11.92 8.57
CA TYR A 42 -22.20 12.35 9.11
C TYR A 42 -21.03 11.75 8.31
N MET A 43 -19.91 12.47 8.25
CA MET A 43 -18.69 11.96 7.61
C MET A 43 -17.87 11.07 8.55
N GLN A 44 -17.95 11.36 9.85
CA GLN A 44 -17.20 10.68 10.90
C GLN A 44 -18.11 10.35 12.07
N TRP A 45 -17.85 9.21 12.70
CA TRP A 45 -18.54 8.78 13.91
C TRP A 45 -17.56 8.72 15.07
N ILE A 46 -17.79 9.52 16.11
CA ILE A 46 -16.96 9.53 17.32
C ILE A 46 -17.82 9.10 18.48
N THR A 47 -17.59 7.87 18.94
CA THR A 47 -18.35 7.24 20.02
C THR A 47 -18.35 8.10 21.28
N ASN A 48 -19.50 8.17 21.96
CA ASN A 48 -19.71 8.96 23.18
C ASN A 48 -19.59 10.48 23.03
N SER A 49 -19.31 11.00 21.83
CA SER A 49 -19.31 12.45 21.61
C SER A 49 -20.73 13.04 21.65
N PRO A 50 -20.86 14.36 21.92
CA PRO A 50 -22.15 15.05 21.88
C PRO A 50 -22.94 14.80 20.59
N PHE A 51 -22.25 14.69 19.44
CA PHE A 51 -22.91 14.48 18.14
C PHE A 51 -23.55 13.10 17.99
N VAL A 52 -23.11 12.08 18.72
CA VAL A 52 -23.68 10.71 18.63
C VAL A 52 -24.48 10.32 19.86
N GLN A 53 -24.36 11.06 20.96
CA GLN A 53 -25.18 10.90 22.16
C GLN A 53 -26.57 11.48 21.92
N MET A 54 -27.50 10.61 21.56
CA MET A 54 -28.89 10.98 21.22
C MET A 54 -29.84 10.84 22.40
N LYS A 55 -30.81 11.75 22.51
CA LYS A 55 -31.97 11.58 23.41
C LYS A 55 -32.85 10.45 22.86
N LYS A 56 -33.71 9.86 23.70
CA LYS A 56 -34.60 8.75 23.28
C LYS A 56 -35.43 9.16 22.05
N GLY A 57 -35.28 8.42 20.95
CA GLY A 57 -36.01 8.66 19.69
C GLY A 57 -35.28 9.56 18.67
N GLN A 58 -34.19 10.23 19.05
CA GLN A 58 -33.35 10.98 18.12
C GLN A 58 -32.43 10.03 17.33
N LYS A 59 -32.25 10.34 16.04
CA LYS A 59 -31.26 9.71 15.17
C LYS A 59 -30.57 10.79 14.33
N PRO A 60 -29.27 10.65 14.00
CA PRO A 60 -28.53 11.66 13.22
C PRO A 60 -29.25 12.09 11.93
N GLU A 61 -29.84 11.12 11.23
CA GLU A 61 -30.55 11.34 9.98
C GLU A 61 -31.86 12.13 10.13
N LEU A 62 -32.43 12.17 11.34
CA LEU A 62 -33.69 12.86 11.65
C LEU A 62 -33.50 14.21 12.33
N LEU A 63 -32.28 14.57 12.72
CA LEU A 63 -32.03 15.84 13.41
C LEU A 63 -32.34 17.04 12.50
N THR A 64 -32.99 18.05 13.07
CA THR A 64 -33.13 19.37 12.47
C THR A 64 -31.80 20.14 12.55
N HIS A 65 -31.69 21.25 11.81
CA HIS A 65 -30.50 22.11 11.90
C HIS A 65 -30.31 22.68 13.32
N GLU A 66 -31.40 23.09 13.98
CA GLU A 66 -31.35 23.63 15.36
C GLU A 66 -30.87 22.58 16.36
N GLU A 67 -31.34 21.32 16.25
CA GLU A 67 -30.86 20.24 17.11
C GLU A 67 -29.38 19.93 16.86
N ARG A 68 -28.89 20.04 15.62
CA ARG A 68 -27.45 19.91 15.32
C ARG A 68 -26.63 21.03 15.95
N LEU A 69 -27.16 22.25 16.00
CA LEU A 69 -26.53 23.37 16.71
C LEU A 69 -26.57 23.19 18.23
N GLU A 70 -27.63 22.60 18.80
CA GLU A 70 -27.67 22.20 20.21
C GLU A 70 -26.49 21.24 20.52
N LYS A 71 -26.27 20.23 19.68
CA LYS A 71 -25.13 19.31 19.84
C LYS A 71 -23.77 19.98 19.74
N LEU A 72 -23.64 20.99 18.87
CA LEU A 72 -22.41 21.79 18.75
C LEU A 72 -22.17 22.59 20.03
N ASN A 73 -23.20 23.25 20.57
CA ASN A 73 -23.11 24.00 21.82
C ASN A 73 -22.79 23.09 23.02
N ASP A 74 -23.36 21.88 23.07
CA ASP A 74 -23.02 20.88 24.08
C ASP A 74 -21.53 20.52 24.04
N LEU A 75 -20.94 20.39 22.84
CA LEU A 75 -19.50 20.16 22.70
C LEU A 75 -18.71 21.36 23.23
N HIS A 76 -19.05 22.59 22.84
CA HIS A 76 -18.37 23.78 23.34
C HIS A 76 -18.42 23.88 24.87
N ALA A 77 -19.58 23.66 25.49
CA ALA A 77 -19.73 23.69 26.95
C ALA A 77 -18.86 22.63 27.65
N LYS A 78 -18.75 21.42 27.08
CA LYS A 78 -17.87 20.37 27.61
C LYS A 78 -16.39 20.74 27.46
N ILE A 79 -16.00 21.37 26.35
CA ILE A 79 -14.63 21.85 26.14
C ILE A 79 -14.32 22.99 27.14
N ASP A 80 -15.20 23.95 27.29
CA ASP A 80 -14.99 25.11 28.17
C ASP A 80 -14.99 24.73 29.66
N SER A 81 -15.72 23.67 30.04
CA SER A 81 -15.68 23.11 31.40
C SER A 81 -14.42 22.27 31.71
N GLY A 82 -13.53 22.09 30.73
CA GLY A 82 -12.26 21.39 30.92
C GLY A 82 -12.30 19.87 30.70
N GLN A 83 -13.36 19.31 30.10
CA GLN A 83 -13.39 17.88 29.75
C GLN A 83 -12.45 17.57 28.59
N ARG A 84 -11.56 16.58 28.74
CA ARG A 84 -10.49 16.26 27.79
C ARG A 84 -10.35 14.75 27.51
N ASP A 85 -11.38 13.95 27.76
CA ASP A 85 -11.35 12.51 27.45
C ASP A 85 -11.66 12.20 25.97
N ALA A 86 -11.46 10.95 25.56
CA ALA A 86 -11.65 10.47 24.18
C ALA A 86 -13.02 10.74 23.56
N SER A 87 -14.06 11.01 24.36
CA SER A 87 -15.40 11.39 23.86
C SER A 87 -15.46 12.85 23.41
N ILE A 88 -14.57 13.70 23.93
CA ILE A 88 -14.51 15.14 23.69
C ILE A 88 -13.28 15.52 22.88
N ALA A 89 -12.19 14.76 22.95
CA ALA A 89 -10.94 15.04 22.24
C ALA A 89 -10.44 13.77 21.52
N ILE A 90 -10.34 13.82 20.19
CA ILE A 90 -10.05 12.63 19.41
C ILE A 90 -8.63 12.17 19.69
N GLY A 91 -8.53 10.91 20.09
CA GLY A 91 -7.25 10.30 20.36
C GLY A 91 -6.71 10.55 21.76
N PHE A 92 -7.42 11.31 22.61
CA PHE A 92 -7.08 11.45 24.02
C PHE A 92 -7.35 10.15 24.80
N PRO A 93 -6.83 10.00 26.03
CA PRO A 93 -7.18 8.88 26.89
C PRO A 93 -8.69 8.76 27.06
N ALA A 94 -9.20 7.53 27.15
CA ALA A 94 -10.58 7.35 27.56
C ALA A 94 -10.78 7.86 28.99
N SER A 95 -12.03 8.08 29.40
CA SER A 95 -12.31 8.46 30.78
C SER A 95 -11.72 7.45 31.76
N GLU A 96 -11.32 7.91 32.95
CA GLU A 96 -10.63 7.10 33.98
C GLU A 96 -11.45 5.91 34.53
N GLU A 97 -12.68 5.72 34.06
CA GLU A 97 -13.48 4.54 34.35
C GLU A 97 -12.80 3.31 33.76
N LYS A 98 -12.49 2.33 34.61
CA LYS A 98 -11.75 1.09 34.28
C LYS A 98 -12.31 0.34 33.06
N GLU A 99 -13.57 0.55 32.70
CA GLU A 99 -14.26 -0.07 31.59
C GLU A 99 -13.86 0.50 30.21
N PHE A 100 -13.29 1.72 30.14
CA PHE A 100 -12.86 2.35 28.87
C PHE A 100 -11.35 2.36 28.65
N ALA A 101 -10.56 1.77 29.55
CA ALA A 101 -9.10 1.71 29.43
C ALA A 101 -8.63 1.05 28.11
N THR A 102 -9.37 0.06 27.59
CA THR A 102 -9.05 -0.68 26.35
C THR A 102 -9.36 0.08 25.06
N THR A 103 -10.12 1.18 25.14
CA THR A 103 -10.43 2.09 24.03
C THR A 103 -9.61 3.38 24.10
N SER A 104 -8.63 3.46 25.01
CA SER A 104 -7.61 4.50 25.01
C SER A 104 -6.62 4.26 23.87
N GLY A 105 -6.23 5.32 23.17
CA GLY A 105 -5.18 5.31 22.15
C GLY A 105 -4.30 6.54 22.31
N LEU A 106 -3.09 6.54 21.75
CA LEU A 106 -2.19 7.71 21.73
C LEU A 106 -1.81 8.29 23.10
N VAL A 107 -2.00 7.55 24.19
CA VAL A 107 -1.68 7.99 25.56
C VAL A 107 -0.16 8.05 25.74
N THR A 108 0.33 9.12 26.35
CA THR A 108 1.75 9.33 26.67
C THR A 108 1.92 9.57 28.17
N ASP A 109 3.03 9.09 28.73
CA ASP A 109 3.41 9.38 30.13
C ASP A 109 3.90 10.83 30.32
N LEU A 110 4.05 11.59 29.23
CA LEU A 110 4.44 13.00 29.27
C LEU A 110 3.24 13.86 29.67
N ALA A 111 3.44 14.71 30.68
CA ALA A 111 2.46 15.72 31.06
C ALA A 111 2.42 16.83 30.00
N LEU A 112 1.59 16.65 28.97
CA LEU A 112 1.35 17.66 27.94
C LEU A 112 0.15 18.53 28.38
N PRO A 113 0.33 19.86 28.51
CA PRO A 113 -0.79 20.74 28.78
C PRO A 113 -1.75 20.68 27.59
N SER A 114 -3.03 20.38 27.85
CA SER A 114 -4.08 20.38 26.83
C SER A 114 -5.06 21.51 27.10
N ASP A 115 -5.03 22.52 26.25
CA ASP A 115 -5.99 23.62 26.30
C ASP A 115 -7.25 23.29 25.47
N ALA A 116 -8.16 24.26 25.36
CA ALA A 116 -9.36 24.09 24.53
C ALA A 116 -9.03 24.03 23.03
N ASP A 117 -7.97 24.71 22.58
CA ASP A 117 -7.57 24.78 21.18
C ASP A 117 -7.09 23.40 20.69
N GLU A 118 -6.28 22.71 21.51
CA GLU A 118 -5.85 21.33 21.23
C GLU A 118 -7.02 20.37 21.01
N VAL A 119 -8.14 20.57 21.70
CA VAL A 119 -9.34 19.75 21.50
C VAL A 119 -9.90 19.96 20.10
N TYR A 120 -10.14 21.20 19.68
CA TYR A 120 -10.63 21.47 18.32
C TYR A 120 -9.67 20.96 17.25
N LEU A 121 -8.36 21.14 17.45
CA LEU A 121 -7.33 20.60 16.58
C LEU A 121 -7.39 19.07 16.50
N SER A 122 -7.67 18.38 17.61
CA SER A 122 -7.83 16.92 17.60
C SER A 122 -9.01 16.47 16.74
N TRP A 123 -10.10 17.23 16.72
CA TRP A 123 -11.25 16.94 15.84
C TRP A 123 -10.88 17.11 14.37
N ILE A 124 -10.31 18.27 14.03
CA ILE A 124 -9.87 18.58 12.67
C ILE A 124 -8.90 17.50 12.17
N GLY A 125 -7.89 17.18 12.97
CA GLY A 125 -6.92 16.14 12.66
C GLY A 125 -7.52 14.73 12.58
N GLY A 126 -8.49 14.41 13.44
CA GLY A 126 -9.19 13.13 13.38
C GLY A 126 -9.95 12.89 12.08
N GLY A 127 -10.39 13.96 11.40
CA GLY A 127 -10.98 13.88 10.06
C GLY A 127 -9.96 13.63 8.93
N LEU A 128 -8.66 13.80 9.18
CA LEU A 128 -7.56 13.69 8.20
C LEU A 128 -6.90 12.30 8.18
N GLY A 129 -7.48 11.31 8.88
CA GLY A 129 -6.98 9.94 8.88
C GLY A 129 -7.16 9.25 7.53
N ILE A 130 -6.18 8.48 7.08
CA ILE A 130 -6.19 7.78 5.78
C ILE A 130 -6.37 6.29 6.03
N GLY A 131 -7.54 5.75 5.70
CA GLY A 131 -7.87 4.34 5.86
C GLY A 131 -7.26 3.47 4.77
N VAL A 132 -6.56 2.40 5.17
CA VAL A 132 -5.95 1.44 4.25
C VAL A 132 -6.43 0.02 4.54
N ALA A 133 -6.38 -0.84 3.52
CA ALA A 133 -6.70 -2.26 3.65
C ALA A 133 -5.83 -2.92 4.74
N GLY A 134 -6.46 -3.80 5.53
CA GLY A 134 -5.86 -4.36 6.75
C GLY A 134 -6.38 -3.74 8.05
N GLY A 135 -7.31 -2.78 7.96
CA GLY A 135 -8.02 -2.21 9.12
C GLY A 135 -7.19 -1.17 9.89
N TYR A 136 -6.22 -0.55 9.25
CA TYR A 136 -5.39 0.52 9.81
C TYR A 136 -5.72 1.86 9.14
N SER A 137 -5.42 2.93 9.86
CA SER A 137 -5.41 4.30 9.38
C SER A 137 -4.01 4.88 9.53
N ILE A 138 -3.69 5.85 8.67
CA ILE A 138 -2.40 6.52 8.61
C ILE A 138 -2.64 8.02 8.77
N PHE A 139 -1.88 8.66 9.66
CA PHE A 139 -1.71 10.10 9.65
C PHE A 139 -0.37 10.44 9.00
N PHE A 140 -0.37 11.32 8.00
CA PHE A 140 0.85 11.94 7.49
C PHE A 140 0.91 13.39 7.97
N ASP A 141 1.98 13.75 8.66
CA ASP A 141 2.23 15.14 9.07
C ASP A 141 2.90 15.91 7.92
N HIS A 142 2.15 16.13 6.83
CA HIS A 142 2.67 16.73 5.60
C HIS A 142 1.67 17.72 4.98
N PRO A 143 1.98 19.04 4.90
CA PRO A 143 1.04 20.07 4.47
C PRO A 143 0.31 19.80 3.16
N GLN A 144 1.03 19.36 2.13
CA GLN A 144 0.42 19.06 0.82
C GLN A 144 -0.61 17.92 0.93
N ILE A 145 -0.28 16.86 1.67
CA ILE A 145 -1.19 15.70 1.82
C ILE A 145 -2.45 16.15 2.56
N LEU A 146 -2.29 16.89 3.65
CA LEU A 146 -3.41 17.34 4.48
C LEU A 146 -4.35 18.29 3.73
N LEU A 147 -3.79 19.21 2.93
CA LEU A 147 -4.58 20.09 2.07
C LEU A 147 -5.33 19.32 0.98
N THR A 148 -4.69 18.32 0.35
CA THR A 148 -5.35 17.45 -0.63
C THR A 148 -6.51 16.68 -0.01
N LEU A 149 -6.37 16.18 1.22
CA LEU A 149 -7.48 15.50 1.92
C LEU A 149 -8.66 16.44 2.16
N TYR A 150 -8.41 17.67 2.59
CA TYR A 150 -9.47 18.68 2.79
C TYR A 150 -10.24 19.00 1.51
N GLU A 151 -9.57 19.07 0.36
CA GLU A 151 -10.24 19.25 -0.94
C GLU A 151 -11.21 18.09 -1.21
N GLY A 152 -10.79 16.87 -0.88
CA GLY A 152 -11.63 15.68 -0.98
C GLY A 152 -12.84 15.67 -0.06
N TRP A 153 -12.80 16.36 1.09
CA TRP A 153 -13.94 16.45 1.98
C TRP A 153 -15.13 17.14 1.29
N LYS A 154 -14.87 18.19 0.51
CA LYS A 154 -15.93 18.92 -0.21
C LYS A 154 -16.59 18.03 -1.26
N VAL A 155 -15.80 17.26 -1.99
CA VAL A 155 -16.29 16.28 -2.98
C VAL A 155 -17.11 15.19 -2.29
N TYR A 156 -16.61 14.61 -1.20
CA TYR A 156 -17.36 13.60 -0.45
C TYR A 156 -18.68 14.14 0.08
N ARG A 157 -18.69 15.38 0.59
CA ARG A 157 -19.90 16.03 1.10
C ARG A 157 -20.96 16.12 0.03
N LYS A 158 -20.56 16.55 -1.18
CA LYS A 158 -21.45 16.67 -2.33
C LYS A 158 -22.07 15.31 -2.68
N LEU A 159 -21.28 14.24 -2.75
CA LEU A 159 -21.77 12.89 -3.02
C LEU A 159 -22.73 12.38 -1.94
N LEU A 160 -22.42 12.59 -0.67
CA LEU A 160 -23.30 12.19 0.43
C LEU A 160 -24.63 12.97 0.47
N ASN A 161 -24.67 14.17 -0.11
CA ASN A 161 -25.86 15.01 -0.20
C ASN A 161 -26.65 14.76 -1.49
N ASP A 162 -26.13 13.97 -2.42
CA ASP A 162 -26.83 13.63 -3.65
C ASP A 162 -27.99 12.66 -3.34
N PRO A 163 -29.26 13.04 -3.62
CA PRO A 163 -30.41 12.20 -3.33
C PRO A 163 -30.44 10.92 -4.19
N THR A 164 -29.72 10.88 -5.31
CA THR A 164 -29.58 9.67 -6.14
C THR A 164 -28.61 8.64 -5.55
N LEU A 165 -27.80 9.06 -4.57
CA LEU A 165 -26.83 8.24 -3.86
C LEU A 165 -27.27 7.98 -2.41
N ASP A 166 -28.56 7.73 -2.21
CA ASP A 166 -29.16 7.43 -0.90
C ASP A 166 -28.49 6.22 -0.23
N LYS A 167 -28.05 5.23 -1.00
CA LYS A 167 -27.32 4.03 -0.55
C LYS A 167 -25.86 4.26 -0.17
N LEU A 168 -25.28 5.42 -0.45
CA LEU A 168 -23.91 5.75 -0.02
C LEU A 168 -23.87 5.98 1.48
N ALA A 169 -23.16 5.12 2.19
CA ALA A 169 -23.02 5.20 3.63
C ALA A 169 -22.15 6.39 4.07
N GLY A 170 -22.61 7.11 5.10
CA GLY A 170 -21.77 8.05 5.85
C GLY A 170 -20.78 7.32 6.77
N ASN A 171 -20.07 8.08 7.60
CA ASN A 171 -19.10 7.58 8.59
C ASN A 171 -17.92 6.81 7.98
N LYS A 172 -17.55 7.13 6.73
CA LYS A 172 -16.46 6.47 5.99
C LYS A 172 -15.33 7.43 5.60
N ILE A 173 -15.15 8.53 6.34
CA ILE A 173 -14.13 9.55 6.00
C ILE A 173 -12.72 8.97 5.81
N ASN A 174 -12.28 8.02 6.65
CA ASN A 174 -10.95 7.44 6.50
C ASN A 174 -10.81 6.64 5.19
N SER A 175 -11.80 5.81 4.85
CA SER A 175 -11.79 5.07 3.58
C SER A 175 -11.83 6.03 2.39
N TRP A 176 -12.64 7.08 2.49
CA TRP A 176 -12.70 8.14 1.47
C TRP A 176 -11.34 8.82 1.30
N ASN A 177 -10.71 9.27 2.39
CA ASN A 177 -9.39 9.91 2.38
C ASN A 177 -8.33 9.01 1.73
N GLY A 178 -8.37 7.70 1.97
CA GLY A 178 -7.51 6.71 1.31
C GLY A 178 -7.65 6.71 -0.21
N GLN A 179 -8.89 6.60 -0.69
CA GLN A 179 -9.17 6.60 -2.14
C GLN A 179 -8.90 7.97 -2.78
N TRP A 180 -9.33 9.05 -2.13
CA TRP A 180 -9.15 10.41 -2.62
C TRP A 180 -7.68 10.80 -2.74
N LEU A 181 -6.87 10.50 -1.72
CA LEU A 181 -5.44 10.78 -1.78
C LEU A 181 -4.76 9.98 -2.88
N ASN A 182 -5.11 8.70 -3.02
CA ASN A 182 -4.59 7.87 -4.10
C ASN A 182 -4.95 8.41 -5.49
N PHE A 183 -6.19 8.87 -5.67
CA PHE A 183 -6.70 9.46 -6.91
C PHE A 183 -6.08 10.82 -7.22
N SER A 184 -5.91 11.67 -6.22
CA SER A 184 -5.35 13.02 -6.39
C SER A 184 -3.90 13.03 -6.87
N PHE A 185 -3.19 11.92 -6.66
CA PHE A 185 -1.81 11.71 -7.10
C PHE A 185 -1.72 10.72 -8.28
N SER A 186 -2.85 10.27 -8.84
CA SER A 186 -2.86 9.38 -10.00
C SER A 186 -2.99 10.15 -11.31
N ILE A 187 -2.71 9.49 -12.42
CA ILE A 187 -2.91 10.03 -13.77
C ILE A 187 -4.38 10.24 -14.13
N ASP A 188 -5.29 9.58 -13.40
CA ASP A 188 -6.74 9.63 -13.63
C ASP A 188 -7.41 10.83 -12.92
N TYR A 189 -6.62 11.66 -12.24
CA TYR A 189 -7.10 12.80 -11.47
C TYR A 189 -7.93 13.77 -12.32
N GLU A 190 -9.05 14.19 -11.76
CA GLU A 190 -9.90 15.26 -12.26
C GLU A 190 -10.30 16.14 -11.07
N GLU A 191 -10.35 17.46 -11.27
CA GLU A 191 -10.57 18.43 -10.19
C GLU A 191 -11.95 18.29 -9.52
N ASN A 192 -12.98 17.97 -10.30
CA ASN A 192 -14.37 17.88 -9.83
C ASN A 192 -15.05 16.61 -10.35
N PRO A 193 -14.56 15.42 -9.96
CA PRO A 193 -15.02 14.18 -10.55
C PRO A 193 -16.45 13.87 -10.09
N ASP A 194 -17.26 13.34 -11.01
CA ASP A 194 -18.58 12.84 -10.68
C ASP A 194 -18.53 11.40 -10.14
N PHE A 195 -19.67 10.89 -9.68
CA PHE A 195 -19.78 9.53 -9.16
C PHE A 195 -19.43 8.46 -10.22
N GLY A 196 -19.72 8.71 -11.50
CA GLY A 196 -19.43 7.80 -12.60
C GLY A 196 -17.92 7.64 -12.84
N HIS A 197 -17.20 8.76 -12.89
CA HIS A 197 -15.74 8.76 -13.02
C HIS A 197 -15.06 8.07 -11.83
N LEU A 198 -15.49 8.37 -10.61
CA LEU A 198 -14.97 7.73 -9.40
C LEU A 198 -15.29 6.22 -9.36
N THR A 199 -16.43 5.80 -9.90
CA THR A 199 -16.78 4.39 -10.06
C THR A 199 -15.84 3.69 -11.04
N ASN A 200 -15.51 4.33 -12.17
CA ASN A 200 -14.52 3.81 -13.12
C ASN A 200 -13.12 3.70 -12.48
N CYS A 201 -12.79 4.61 -11.57
CA CYS A 201 -11.57 4.57 -10.75
C CYS A 201 -11.62 3.54 -9.60
N LYS A 202 -12.70 2.76 -9.48
CA LYS A 202 -12.90 1.70 -8.47
C LYS A 202 -12.91 2.20 -7.03
N PHE A 203 -13.46 3.40 -6.79
CA PHE A 203 -13.69 3.90 -5.42
C PHE A 203 -14.71 3.06 -4.66
N PHE A 204 -15.70 2.53 -5.39
CA PHE A 204 -16.89 1.95 -4.80
C PHE A 204 -17.05 0.48 -5.19
N LYS A 205 -17.55 -0.29 -4.22
CA LYS A 205 -18.22 -1.56 -4.47
C LYS A 205 -19.71 -1.34 -4.28
N GLN A 206 -20.48 -1.74 -5.29
CA GLN A 206 -21.92 -1.55 -5.33
C GLN A 206 -22.62 -2.90 -5.24
N ASP A 207 -23.63 -2.99 -4.40
CA ASP A 207 -24.63 -4.06 -4.44
C ASP A 207 -26.05 -3.48 -4.45
N GLU A 208 -27.07 -4.34 -4.44
CA GLU A 208 -28.46 -3.89 -4.48
C GLU A 208 -28.87 -3.05 -3.26
N LYS A 209 -28.14 -3.12 -2.15
CA LYS A 209 -28.49 -2.56 -0.84
C LYS A 209 -27.61 -1.38 -0.42
N GLU A 210 -26.33 -1.39 -0.77
CA GLU A 210 -25.36 -0.40 -0.31
C GLU A 210 -24.31 -0.03 -1.36
N ILE A 211 -23.81 1.21 -1.25
CA ILE A 211 -22.61 1.68 -1.94
C ILE A 211 -21.51 1.82 -0.90
N VAL A 212 -20.49 0.96 -0.99
CA VAL A 212 -19.38 0.89 -0.03
C VAL A 212 -18.13 1.50 -0.65
N ILE A 213 -17.48 2.40 0.09
CA ILE A 213 -16.16 2.92 -0.28
C ILE A 213 -15.12 1.85 0.04
N GLU A 214 -14.45 1.35 -1.00
CA GLU A 214 -13.39 0.37 -0.88
C GLU A 214 -12.18 0.98 -0.15
N THR A 215 -11.52 0.21 0.71
CA THR A 215 -10.27 0.66 1.34
C THR A 215 -9.10 0.44 0.38
N ILE A 216 -8.28 1.47 0.16
CA ILE A 216 -7.13 1.37 -0.73
C ILE A 216 -6.05 0.45 -0.14
N PHE A 217 -5.39 -0.33 -0.98
CA PHE A 217 -4.20 -1.06 -0.57
C PHE A 217 -3.01 -0.11 -0.44
N TRP A 218 -2.29 -0.17 0.69
CA TRP A 218 -1.27 0.84 1.04
C TRP A 218 -0.15 0.95 0.01
N ALA A 219 0.24 -0.15 -0.66
CA ALA A 219 1.33 -0.13 -1.63
C ALA A 219 0.95 0.67 -2.88
N LYS A 220 -0.32 0.61 -3.31
CA LYS A 220 -0.83 1.42 -4.43
C LYS A 220 -0.80 2.92 -4.07
N LEU A 221 -1.28 3.27 -2.88
CA LEU A 221 -1.17 4.63 -2.35
C LEU A 221 0.30 5.09 -2.29
N TYR A 222 1.20 4.22 -1.82
CA TYR A 222 2.62 4.49 -1.72
C TYR A 222 3.26 4.80 -3.08
N PHE A 223 2.95 4.03 -4.15
CA PHE A 223 3.51 4.31 -5.48
C PHE A 223 3.03 5.64 -6.05
N ASN A 224 1.75 5.96 -5.93
CA ASN A 224 1.23 7.25 -6.42
C ASN A 224 1.84 8.44 -5.66
N LEU A 225 1.97 8.35 -4.33
CA LEU A 225 2.68 9.37 -3.55
C LEU A 225 4.16 9.47 -3.96
N SER A 226 4.79 8.34 -4.31
CA SER A 226 6.20 8.30 -4.73
C SER A 226 6.49 9.00 -6.05
N GLU A 227 5.49 9.24 -6.89
CA GLU A 227 5.68 9.98 -8.16
C GLU A 227 5.85 11.49 -7.90
N THR A 228 5.25 12.02 -6.82
CA THR A 228 5.29 13.46 -6.48
C THR A 228 6.24 13.76 -5.33
N LEU A 229 6.28 12.93 -4.30
CA LEU A 229 7.08 13.13 -3.08
C LEU A 229 8.39 12.33 -3.12
N SER A 230 8.96 12.13 -4.32
CA SER A 230 10.01 11.13 -4.54
C SER A 230 11.30 11.38 -3.77
N ASP A 231 11.58 12.62 -3.37
CA ASP A 231 12.82 12.98 -2.68
C ASP A 231 12.64 13.10 -1.17
N GLU A 232 11.45 12.75 -0.67
CA GLU A 232 11.08 12.93 0.72
C GLU A 232 11.02 11.62 1.49
N THR A 233 11.33 11.72 2.78
CA THR A 233 10.94 10.72 3.78
C THR A 233 9.89 11.34 4.68
N VAL A 234 8.66 10.87 4.57
CA VAL A 234 7.55 11.40 5.36
C VAL A 234 7.29 10.44 6.53
N THR A 235 7.37 10.95 7.76
CA THR A 235 7.00 10.17 8.94
C THR A 235 5.49 10.10 9.05
N ALA A 236 4.97 8.88 9.15
CA ALA A 236 3.55 8.63 9.29
C ALA A 236 3.25 7.97 10.63
N TYR A 237 2.10 8.27 11.21
CA TYR A 237 1.63 7.60 12.41
C TYR A 237 0.55 6.57 12.05
N ILE A 238 0.78 5.29 12.38
CA ILE A 238 -0.09 4.18 11.98
C ILE A 238 -0.86 3.63 13.17
N TYR A 239 -2.18 3.54 13.03
CA TYR A 239 -3.10 3.21 14.11
C TYR A 239 -4.36 2.52 13.61
N SER A 240 -5.17 2.01 14.52
CA SER A 240 -6.51 1.47 14.26
C SER A 240 -7.38 1.83 15.46
N LEU A 241 -8.49 2.53 15.21
CA LEU A 241 -9.50 2.82 16.23
C LEU A 241 -10.70 1.92 15.97
N GLY A 242 -11.16 1.23 17.02
CA GLY A 242 -12.24 0.27 16.93
C GLY A 242 -12.68 -0.17 18.33
N GLN A 243 -13.16 -1.40 18.47
CA GLN A 243 -13.46 -1.96 19.81
C GLN A 243 -12.20 -2.10 20.69
N THR A 244 -11.05 -2.33 20.06
CA THR A 244 -9.74 -2.30 20.73
C THR A 244 -8.81 -1.48 19.87
N ASN A 245 -8.27 -0.40 20.43
CA ASN A 245 -7.34 0.44 19.71
C ASN A 245 -6.00 -0.28 19.51
N LYS A 246 -5.42 -0.11 18.33
CA LYS A 246 -4.08 -0.61 18.01
C LYS A 246 -3.20 0.53 17.54
N THR A 247 -1.96 0.52 17.99
CA THR A 247 -0.95 1.51 17.62
C THR A 247 0.27 0.77 17.09
N MET A 248 0.72 1.13 15.89
CA MET A 248 2.02 0.70 15.37
C MET A 248 3.10 1.75 15.64
N GLY A 249 2.71 3.02 15.78
CA GLY A 249 3.61 4.12 16.10
C GLY A 249 4.00 4.94 14.87
N PHE A 250 5.10 5.69 15.01
CA PHE A 250 5.68 6.49 13.95
C PHE A 250 6.56 5.63 13.03
N ILE A 251 6.24 5.59 11.75
CA ILE A 251 6.94 4.82 10.73
C ILE A 251 7.33 5.76 9.58
N PRO A 252 8.63 5.84 9.21
CA PRO A 252 9.07 6.62 8.07
C PRO A 252 8.74 5.93 6.74
N PHE A 253 8.14 6.68 5.81
CA PHE A 253 7.84 6.27 4.43
C PHE A 253 8.90 6.87 3.50
N ARG A 254 9.67 6.00 2.82
CA ARG A 254 10.82 6.39 1.97
C ARG A 254 10.45 6.38 0.49
N PHE A 255 9.66 7.35 0.06
CA PHE A 255 9.07 7.40 -1.29
C PHE A 255 10.07 7.29 -2.46
N GLN A 256 11.31 7.75 -2.28
CA GLN A 256 12.39 7.54 -3.26
C GLN A 256 12.56 6.09 -3.69
N GLN A 257 12.37 5.14 -2.76
CA GLN A 257 12.53 3.72 -3.02
C GLN A 257 11.39 3.17 -3.90
N GLY A 258 10.19 3.76 -3.84
CA GLY A 258 9.10 3.43 -4.75
C GLY A 258 9.44 3.82 -6.19
N ARG A 259 9.87 5.06 -6.39
CA ARG A 259 10.28 5.57 -7.70
C ARG A 259 11.43 4.76 -8.30
N SER A 260 12.40 4.36 -7.46
CA SER A 260 13.51 3.52 -7.93
C SER A 260 13.05 2.17 -8.49
N ILE A 261 12.13 1.48 -7.79
CA ILE A 261 11.58 0.20 -8.27
C ILE A 261 10.88 0.38 -9.62
N LEU A 262 10.07 1.44 -9.76
CA LEU A 262 9.38 1.73 -11.02
C LEU A 262 10.37 2.02 -12.16
N ASN A 263 11.48 2.72 -11.87
CA ASN A 263 12.54 2.98 -12.84
C ASN A 263 13.29 1.71 -13.26
N ILE A 264 13.56 0.80 -12.31
CA ILE A 264 14.17 -0.50 -12.62
C ILE A 264 13.24 -1.30 -13.54
N TYR A 265 11.93 -1.32 -13.27
CA TYR A 265 10.96 -2.00 -14.13
C TYR A 265 10.98 -1.45 -15.56
N LYS A 266 10.92 -0.11 -15.70
CA LYS A 266 11.01 0.58 -17.00
C LYS A 266 12.30 0.26 -17.73
N THR A 267 13.42 0.24 -17.02
CA THR A 267 14.74 -0.06 -17.61
C THR A 267 14.82 -1.50 -18.12
N LEU A 268 14.29 -2.46 -17.37
CA LEU A 268 14.37 -3.89 -17.71
C LEU A 268 13.42 -4.29 -18.85
N PHE A 269 12.23 -3.69 -18.92
CA PHE A 269 11.15 -4.17 -19.79
C PHE A 269 10.63 -3.13 -20.79
N GLY A 270 11.12 -1.90 -20.72
CA GLY A 270 10.71 -0.77 -21.57
C GLY A 270 9.52 0.01 -21.01
N GLU A 271 9.46 1.29 -21.35
CA GLU A 271 8.42 2.22 -20.85
C GLU A 271 7.00 1.82 -21.29
N ASN A 272 6.84 1.35 -22.53
CA ASN A 272 5.54 0.96 -23.08
C ASN A 272 4.90 -0.19 -22.28
N ASP A 273 5.69 -1.21 -21.94
CA ASP A 273 5.22 -2.33 -21.14
C ASP A 273 4.98 -1.90 -19.68
N ALA A 274 5.87 -1.09 -19.13
CA ALA A 274 5.71 -0.54 -17.77
C ALA A 274 4.44 0.31 -17.61
N LEU A 275 4.04 1.05 -18.64
CA LEU A 275 2.80 1.82 -18.64
C LEU A 275 1.57 0.89 -18.76
N LYS A 276 1.57 -0.01 -19.74
CA LYS A 276 0.45 -0.94 -19.99
C LYS A 276 0.16 -1.86 -18.80
N GLN A 277 1.22 -2.28 -18.11
CA GLN A 277 1.15 -3.28 -17.04
C GLN A 277 1.12 -2.65 -15.64
N LYS A 278 1.08 -1.31 -15.54
CA LYS A 278 1.21 -0.55 -14.28
C LYS A 278 0.32 -1.09 -13.17
N ASN A 279 -0.97 -1.15 -13.43
CA ASN A 279 -1.95 -1.63 -12.46
C ASN A 279 -1.66 -3.07 -12.01
N ASP A 280 -1.19 -3.94 -12.90
CA ASP A 280 -1.02 -5.35 -12.60
C ASP A 280 0.21 -5.61 -11.71
N TYR A 281 1.36 -4.99 -12.00
CA TYR A 281 2.54 -5.17 -11.15
C TYR A 281 2.44 -4.38 -9.84
N GLU A 282 1.84 -3.19 -9.81
CA GLU A 282 1.66 -2.43 -8.56
C GLU A 282 0.77 -3.18 -7.57
N ASN A 283 -0.23 -3.92 -8.05
CA ASN A 283 -1.09 -4.76 -7.22
C ASN A 283 -0.36 -5.98 -6.61
N LEU A 284 0.78 -6.39 -7.18
CA LEU A 284 1.59 -7.49 -6.63
C LEU A 284 2.56 -7.02 -5.55
N PHE A 285 3.02 -5.78 -5.62
CA PHE A 285 3.97 -5.21 -4.66
C PHE A 285 3.31 -4.95 -3.31
N GLY A 286 4.03 -5.24 -2.22
CA GLY A 286 3.61 -4.89 -0.88
C GLY A 286 3.12 -6.08 -0.05
N ILE A 287 3.67 -6.19 1.15
CA ILE A 287 3.18 -7.13 2.17
C ILE A 287 2.01 -6.53 2.95
N HIS A 288 1.46 -7.26 3.92
CA HIS A 288 0.44 -6.71 4.81
C HIS A 288 0.97 -5.51 5.62
N ILE A 289 0.19 -4.42 5.74
CA ILE A 289 0.63 -3.16 6.36
C ILE A 289 1.24 -3.33 7.76
N LYS A 290 0.65 -4.18 8.61
CA LYS A 290 1.21 -4.51 9.93
C LYS A 290 2.65 -5.01 9.82
N ARG A 291 2.91 -5.94 8.90
CA ARG A 291 4.24 -6.51 8.70
C ARG A 291 5.20 -5.48 8.09
N ALA A 292 4.71 -4.62 7.21
CA ALA A 292 5.49 -3.49 6.70
C ALA A 292 5.94 -2.56 7.82
N CYS A 293 5.09 -2.30 8.82
CA CYS A 293 5.46 -1.48 9.98
C CYS A 293 6.48 -2.17 10.89
N GLU A 294 6.39 -3.50 11.07
CA GLU A 294 7.34 -4.29 11.87
C GLU A 294 8.78 -4.24 11.34
N ILE A 295 8.98 -3.87 10.07
CA ILE A 295 10.31 -3.64 9.47
C ILE A 295 10.96 -2.34 10.01
N GLY A 296 10.15 -1.42 10.56
CA GLY A 296 10.61 -0.14 11.11
C GLY A 296 10.66 1.00 10.09
N THR A 297 10.54 0.71 8.79
CA THR A 297 10.36 1.72 7.72
C THR A 297 9.56 1.13 6.57
N VAL A 298 8.69 1.95 5.97
CA VAL A 298 7.98 1.58 4.75
C VAL A 298 8.82 2.04 3.56
N GLY A 299 9.32 1.06 2.81
CA GLY A 299 10.19 1.24 1.66
C GLY A 299 10.39 -0.09 0.93
N LEU A 300 11.56 -0.30 0.35
CA LEU A 300 11.87 -1.41 -0.54
C LEU A 300 11.56 -2.79 0.07
N GLN A 301 11.95 -3.04 1.33
CA GLN A 301 11.67 -4.32 2.01
C GLN A 301 10.17 -4.55 2.22
N ALA A 302 9.42 -3.49 2.57
CA ALA A 302 7.96 -3.57 2.74
C ALA A 302 7.23 -3.84 1.42
N LEU A 303 7.84 -3.45 0.31
CA LEU A 303 7.33 -3.68 -1.04
C LEU A 303 7.62 -5.10 -1.56
N GLU A 304 8.00 -6.07 -0.71
CA GLU A 304 8.16 -7.46 -1.16
C GLU A 304 6.89 -7.95 -1.91
N PRO A 305 7.01 -8.43 -3.15
CA PRO A 305 5.87 -8.89 -3.92
C PRO A 305 5.19 -10.10 -3.29
N LYS A 306 3.86 -10.10 -3.32
CA LYS A 306 3.04 -11.22 -2.84
C LYS A 306 3.44 -12.52 -3.54
N GLY A 307 3.67 -13.57 -2.75
CA GLY A 307 4.01 -14.92 -3.26
C GLY A 307 5.51 -15.17 -3.48
N LEU A 308 6.35 -14.14 -3.43
CA LEU A 308 7.80 -14.29 -3.62
C LEU A 308 8.48 -15.04 -2.45
N ARG A 309 8.00 -14.83 -1.22
CA ARG A 309 8.61 -15.39 0.00
C ARG A 309 8.83 -16.91 -0.05
N GLU A 310 7.93 -17.64 -0.70
CA GLU A 310 7.98 -19.10 -0.77
C GLU A 310 9.25 -19.65 -1.45
N PHE A 311 9.90 -18.85 -2.30
CA PHE A 311 11.08 -19.25 -3.07
C PHE A 311 12.39 -19.08 -2.31
N PHE A 312 12.38 -18.37 -1.16
CA PHE A 312 13.52 -18.25 -0.26
C PHE A 312 13.65 -19.47 0.68
N ASP A 313 12.53 -19.89 1.27
CA ASP A 313 12.55 -20.91 2.33
C ASP A 313 12.52 -22.35 1.79
N LYS A 314 12.03 -22.54 0.56
CA LYS A 314 11.91 -23.86 -0.08
C LYS A 314 12.89 -23.97 -1.24
N ALA A 315 13.38 -25.18 -1.51
CA ALA A 315 14.04 -25.53 -2.78
C ALA A 315 13.03 -25.60 -3.95
N LYS A 316 12.06 -24.68 -3.98
CA LYS A 316 11.01 -24.59 -4.98
C LYS A 316 11.58 -23.86 -6.21
N MET A 317 11.42 -24.45 -7.38
CA MET A 317 11.71 -23.80 -8.65
C MET A 317 10.45 -23.11 -9.17
N PRO A 318 10.55 -21.90 -9.74
CA PRO A 318 9.47 -21.29 -10.49
C PRO A 318 9.08 -22.16 -11.69
N ASP A 319 7.79 -22.20 -12.01
CA ASP A 319 7.27 -22.91 -13.17
C ASP A 319 6.61 -21.91 -14.13
N TYR A 320 7.27 -21.71 -15.27
CA TYR A 320 6.82 -20.86 -16.37
C TYR A 320 6.51 -21.66 -17.63
N SER A 321 6.21 -22.97 -17.48
CA SER A 321 5.83 -23.82 -18.61
C SER A 321 4.52 -23.35 -19.23
N SER A 322 4.52 -23.23 -20.56
CA SER A 322 3.33 -22.88 -21.33
C SER A 322 2.48 -24.14 -21.55
N ALA A 323 1.17 -24.04 -21.32
CA ALA A 323 0.28 -25.16 -21.61
C ALA A 323 -0.02 -25.19 -23.12
N LYS A 324 0.44 -26.23 -23.83
CA LYS A 324 0.03 -26.46 -25.22
C LYS A 324 -1.44 -26.87 -25.26
N ILE A 325 -2.31 -25.93 -25.65
CA ILE A 325 -3.75 -26.16 -25.78
C ILE A 325 -4.04 -26.73 -27.16
N ILE A 326 -4.41 -28.02 -27.20
CA ILE A 326 -4.86 -28.73 -28.41
C ILE A 326 -6.37 -28.99 -28.26
N LEU A 327 -7.09 -28.97 -29.40
CA LEU A 327 -8.51 -29.34 -29.45
C LEU A 327 -8.68 -30.80 -29.03
N LYS A 328 -9.57 -31.07 -28.07
CA LYS A 328 -9.86 -32.43 -27.63
C LYS A 328 -10.95 -33.05 -28.50
N ASN A 329 -10.90 -34.38 -28.69
CA ASN A 329 -11.94 -35.09 -29.43
C ASN A 329 -13.30 -34.95 -28.73
N GLY A 330 -14.30 -34.46 -29.47
CA GLY A 330 -15.68 -34.27 -28.96
C GLY A 330 -15.88 -33.01 -28.10
N GLU A 331 -14.90 -32.12 -28.04
CA GLU A 331 -15.00 -30.86 -27.30
C GLU A 331 -15.79 -29.81 -28.07
N ALA A 332 -16.68 -29.09 -27.39
CA ALA A 332 -17.42 -27.99 -27.99
C ALA A 332 -16.46 -26.82 -28.31
N PRO A 333 -16.68 -26.05 -29.40
CA PRO A 333 -15.86 -24.90 -29.74
C PRO A 333 -15.72 -23.87 -28.61
N GLU A 334 -16.80 -23.68 -27.84
CA GLU A 334 -16.86 -22.76 -26.70
C GLU A 334 -15.92 -23.19 -25.57
N ASP A 335 -15.88 -24.48 -25.23
CA ASP A 335 -14.99 -25.05 -24.21
C ASP A 335 -13.52 -24.92 -24.61
N TYR A 336 -13.21 -25.14 -25.89
CA TYR A 336 -11.86 -24.96 -26.42
C TYR A 336 -11.40 -23.50 -26.32
N GLU A 337 -12.25 -22.55 -26.68
CA GLU A 337 -11.96 -21.13 -26.54
C GLU A 337 -11.76 -20.71 -25.09
N GLU A 338 -12.58 -21.22 -24.16
CA GLU A 338 -12.45 -20.93 -22.75
C GLU A 338 -11.10 -21.43 -22.19
N ARG A 339 -10.70 -22.66 -22.55
CA ARG A 339 -9.39 -23.20 -22.17
C ARG A 339 -8.24 -22.39 -22.73
N ARG A 340 -8.36 -21.93 -23.99
CA ARG A 340 -7.33 -21.08 -24.62
C ARG A 340 -7.23 -19.74 -23.90
N LYS A 341 -8.36 -19.10 -23.58
CA LYS A 341 -8.39 -17.83 -22.82
C LYS A 341 -7.76 -18.00 -21.43
N LYS A 342 -8.10 -19.07 -20.70
CA LYS A 342 -7.51 -19.41 -19.40
C LYS A 342 -5.99 -19.62 -19.48
N ALA A 343 -5.50 -20.31 -20.51
CA ALA A 343 -4.07 -20.51 -20.71
C ALA A 343 -3.34 -19.18 -20.99
N SER A 344 -3.86 -18.36 -21.90
CA SER A 344 -3.29 -17.03 -22.18
C SER A 344 -3.28 -16.12 -20.95
N GLN A 345 -4.35 -16.16 -20.15
CA GLN A 345 -4.44 -15.40 -18.89
C GLN A 345 -3.35 -15.86 -17.90
N LYS A 346 -3.15 -17.17 -17.74
CA LYS A 346 -2.10 -17.73 -16.89
C LYS A 346 -0.70 -17.33 -17.38
N ASP A 347 -0.46 -17.34 -18.69
CA ASP A 347 0.83 -16.91 -19.26
C ASP A 347 1.10 -15.42 -18.99
N TYR A 348 0.05 -14.58 -19.07
CA TYR A 348 0.13 -13.17 -18.70
C TYR A 348 0.44 -12.99 -17.21
N GLU A 349 -0.29 -13.67 -16.32
CA GLU A 349 -0.05 -13.63 -14.86
C GLU A 349 1.37 -14.08 -14.50
N ASN A 350 1.87 -15.12 -15.18
CA ASN A 350 3.24 -15.61 -15.06
C ASN A 350 4.26 -14.55 -15.51
N LEU A 351 4.01 -13.87 -16.62
CA LEU A 351 4.85 -12.78 -17.12
C LEU A 351 4.92 -11.63 -16.11
N ILE A 352 3.76 -11.16 -15.63
CA ILE A 352 3.68 -10.06 -14.66
C ILE A 352 4.38 -10.45 -13.35
N SER A 353 4.15 -11.66 -12.86
CA SER A 353 4.81 -12.15 -11.64
C SER A 353 6.32 -12.22 -11.82
N PHE A 354 6.81 -12.78 -12.93
CA PHE A 354 8.24 -12.85 -13.24
C PHE A 354 8.88 -11.45 -13.27
N ARG A 355 8.30 -10.52 -14.02
CA ARG A 355 8.82 -9.15 -14.16
C ARG A 355 8.85 -8.41 -12.82
N THR A 356 7.77 -8.52 -12.04
CA THR A 356 7.65 -7.92 -10.72
C THR A 356 8.71 -8.48 -9.74
N TYR A 357 8.83 -9.80 -9.66
CA TYR A 357 9.80 -10.46 -8.78
C TYR A 357 11.24 -10.12 -9.17
N LYS A 358 11.56 -10.18 -10.46
CA LYS A 358 12.88 -9.80 -11.00
C LYS A 358 13.22 -8.36 -10.62
N THR A 359 12.29 -7.43 -10.81
CA THR A 359 12.47 -6.01 -10.46
C THR A 359 12.79 -5.84 -8.99
N TRP A 360 12.01 -6.46 -8.10
CA TRP A 360 12.23 -6.33 -6.65
C TRP A 360 13.55 -6.95 -6.20
N LEU A 361 13.86 -8.15 -6.67
CA LEU A 361 15.11 -8.85 -6.31
C LEU A 361 16.33 -8.06 -6.77
N LEU A 362 16.30 -7.50 -7.97
CA LEU A 362 17.36 -6.62 -8.47
C LEU A 362 17.46 -5.34 -7.64
N ALA A 363 16.34 -4.73 -7.25
CA ALA A 363 16.36 -3.56 -6.38
C ALA A 363 17.01 -3.87 -5.01
N MET A 364 16.74 -5.07 -4.45
CA MET A 364 17.36 -5.53 -3.20
C MET A 364 18.87 -5.77 -3.33
N ILE A 365 19.32 -6.40 -4.43
CA ILE A 365 20.75 -6.73 -4.65
C ILE A 365 21.57 -5.49 -5.00
N THR A 366 21.10 -4.71 -5.96
CA THR A 366 21.90 -3.64 -6.56
C THR A 366 21.93 -2.38 -5.70
N LYS A 367 20.98 -2.23 -4.77
CA LYS A 367 20.74 -0.97 -4.04
C LYS A 367 20.80 0.26 -4.96
N ASN A 368 20.29 0.12 -6.20
CA ASN A 368 20.27 1.13 -7.28
C ASN A 368 21.57 1.28 -8.11
N LYS A 369 22.46 0.29 -8.17
CA LYS A 369 23.59 0.28 -9.12
C LYS A 369 23.18 -0.36 -10.46
N GLN A 370 23.27 0.38 -11.56
CA GLN A 370 22.81 -0.05 -12.90
C GLN A 370 23.67 -1.16 -13.53
N GLU A 371 24.89 -1.37 -13.05
CA GLU A 371 25.92 -2.20 -13.69
C GLU A 371 25.59 -3.71 -13.76
N ASP A 372 24.57 -4.20 -13.06
CA ASP A 372 24.27 -5.64 -12.90
C ASP A 372 22.88 -6.09 -13.37
N LEU A 373 22.09 -5.21 -14.00
CA LEU A 373 20.66 -5.46 -14.25
C LEU A 373 20.34 -6.71 -15.10
N HIS A 374 21.18 -7.05 -16.07
CA HIS A 374 20.99 -8.20 -16.96
C HIS A 374 21.92 -9.38 -16.66
N TYR A 375 22.81 -9.24 -15.67
CA TYR A 375 23.87 -10.23 -15.44
C TYR A 375 23.33 -11.61 -15.07
N SER A 376 22.32 -11.69 -14.19
CA SER A 376 21.68 -12.96 -13.83
C SER A 376 21.00 -13.64 -15.02
N GLU A 377 20.51 -12.86 -15.99
CA GLU A 377 19.88 -13.36 -17.21
C GLU A 377 20.90 -13.99 -18.16
N GLU A 378 22.08 -13.39 -18.30
CA GLU A 378 23.18 -13.94 -19.10
C GLU A 378 23.67 -15.28 -18.54
N VAL A 379 23.85 -15.35 -17.22
CA VAL A 379 24.18 -16.60 -16.52
C VAL A 379 23.09 -17.65 -16.73
N ALA A 380 21.82 -17.27 -16.61
CA ALA A 380 20.69 -18.18 -16.83
C ALA A 380 20.65 -18.73 -18.26
N LYS A 381 20.92 -17.91 -19.28
CA LYS A 381 21.01 -18.35 -20.68
C LYS A 381 22.12 -19.38 -20.88
N ALA A 382 23.30 -19.14 -20.30
CA ALA A 382 24.40 -20.10 -20.34
C ALA A 382 24.04 -21.44 -19.65
N PHE A 383 23.34 -21.39 -18.52
CA PHE A 383 22.85 -22.59 -17.84
C PHE A 383 21.82 -23.37 -18.67
N VAL A 384 20.89 -22.67 -19.33
CA VAL A 384 19.92 -23.32 -20.23
C VAL A 384 20.61 -23.96 -21.44
N ALA A 385 21.59 -23.28 -22.04
CA ALA A 385 22.40 -23.83 -23.13
C ALA A 385 23.14 -25.10 -22.69
N TYR A 386 23.80 -25.06 -21.52
CA TYR A 386 24.48 -26.22 -20.92
C TYR A 386 23.53 -27.40 -20.69
N ARG A 387 22.34 -27.14 -20.13
CA ARG A 387 21.28 -28.13 -19.94
C ARG A 387 20.86 -28.77 -21.25
N ASN A 388 20.61 -27.96 -22.27
CA ASN A 388 20.07 -28.42 -23.55
C ASN A 388 21.11 -29.18 -24.40
N ALA A 389 22.40 -28.99 -24.13
CA ALA A 389 23.48 -29.73 -24.75
C ALA A 389 23.71 -31.13 -24.12
N ASP A 390 22.88 -31.56 -23.16
CA ASP A 390 22.90 -32.94 -22.64
C ASP A 390 22.38 -33.95 -23.70
N LYS A 391 22.73 -35.22 -23.54
CA LYS A 391 22.25 -36.30 -24.42
C LYS A 391 20.72 -36.40 -24.33
N LYS A 392 20.07 -36.74 -25.45
CA LYS A 392 18.61 -36.99 -25.50
C LYS A 392 18.21 -37.98 -24.38
N LEU A 393 17.23 -37.60 -23.54
CA LEU A 393 16.72 -38.34 -22.36
C LEU A 393 17.64 -38.34 -21.10
N SER A 394 18.82 -37.73 -21.13
CA SER A 394 19.65 -37.54 -19.93
C SER A 394 19.12 -36.41 -19.05
N THR A 395 19.19 -36.61 -17.73
CA THR A 395 18.85 -35.60 -16.72
C THR A 395 20.07 -35.14 -15.92
N GLY A 396 21.28 -35.61 -16.27
CA GLY A 396 22.50 -35.37 -15.50
C GLY A 396 22.86 -33.89 -15.38
N ARG A 397 22.88 -33.15 -16.50
CA ARG A 397 23.19 -31.71 -16.48
C ARG A 397 22.11 -30.90 -15.78
N LYS A 398 20.84 -31.30 -15.96
CA LYS A 398 19.69 -30.70 -15.26
C LYS A 398 19.83 -30.84 -13.74
N ASN A 399 20.12 -32.04 -13.25
CA ASN A 399 20.26 -32.32 -11.81
C ASN A 399 21.43 -31.53 -11.20
N LYS A 400 22.56 -31.40 -11.91
CA LYS A 400 23.70 -30.57 -11.46
C LYS A 400 23.30 -29.10 -11.29
N LEU A 401 22.57 -28.54 -12.24
CA LEU A 401 22.09 -27.16 -12.16
C LEU A 401 21.05 -26.97 -11.06
N GLU A 402 20.12 -27.92 -10.88
CA GLU A 402 19.14 -27.86 -9.79
C GLU A 402 19.83 -27.94 -8.41
N ASN A 403 20.90 -28.73 -8.28
CA ASN A 403 21.71 -28.75 -7.07
C ASN A 403 22.39 -27.38 -6.82
N LEU A 404 22.99 -26.78 -7.85
CA LEU A 404 23.60 -25.45 -7.75
C LEU A 404 22.58 -24.39 -7.32
N LEU A 405 21.41 -24.35 -7.98
CA LEU A 405 20.35 -23.38 -7.73
C LEU A 405 19.67 -23.60 -6.38
N SER A 406 19.76 -24.80 -5.80
CA SER A 406 19.24 -25.12 -4.47
C SER A 406 20.20 -24.78 -3.33
N ALA A 407 21.37 -24.21 -3.63
CA ALA A 407 22.35 -23.85 -2.62
C ALA A 407 21.80 -22.81 -1.61
N LYS A 408 21.85 -23.17 -0.33
CA LYS A 408 21.41 -22.29 0.78
C LYS A 408 22.47 -21.30 1.24
N THR A 409 23.74 -21.54 0.91
CA THR A 409 24.88 -20.73 1.35
C THR A 409 25.82 -20.43 0.21
N LYS A 410 26.50 -19.29 0.28
CA LYS A 410 27.56 -18.90 -0.67
C LYS A 410 28.62 -19.99 -0.83
N LYS A 411 29.05 -20.58 0.27
CA LYS A 411 30.08 -21.64 0.28
C LYS A 411 29.63 -22.85 -0.56
N ASN A 412 28.44 -23.38 -0.30
CA ASN A 412 27.91 -24.52 -1.04
C ASN A 412 27.75 -24.18 -2.54
N PHE A 413 27.23 -22.98 -2.84
CA PHE A 413 27.11 -22.53 -4.23
C PHE A 413 28.46 -22.50 -4.96
N LEU A 414 29.50 -21.94 -4.34
CA LEU A 414 30.83 -21.83 -4.94
C LEU A 414 31.52 -23.19 -5.11
N GLU A 415 31.30 -24.13 -4.19
CA GLU A 415 31.78 -25.52 -4.29
C GLU A 415 31.16 -26.22 -5.51
N VAL A 416 29.82 -26.22 -5.60
CA VAL A 416 29.08 -26.82 -6.73
C VAL A 416 29.42 -26.12 -8.04
N LEU A 417 29.55 -24.79 -8.05
CA LEU A 417 29.94 -24.02 -9.24
C LEU A 417 31.33 -24.43 -9.75
N THR A 418 32.29 -24.64 -8.84
CA THR A 418 33.66 -25.01 -9.21
C THR A 418 33.72 -26.39 -9.89
N GLU A 419 32.87 -27.33 -9.46
CA GLU A 419 32.73 -28.61 -10.15
C GLU A 419 32.06 -28.46 -11.52
N LEU A 420 31.02 -27.63 -11.61
CA LEU A 420 30.27 -27.38 -12.84
C LEU A 420 31.12 -26.73 -13.93
N VAL A 421 32.02 -25.81 -13.57
CA VAL A 421 32.89 -25.08 -14.52
C VAL A 421 33.75 -26.03 -15.37
N LYS A 422 34.08 -27.23 -14.87
CA LYS A 422 34.85 -28.24 -15.62
C LYS A 422 34.11 -28.75 -16.85
N ASP A 423 32.78 -28.63 -16.87
CA ASP A 423 31.91 -29.14 -17.92
C ASP A 423 31.54 -28.07 -18.98
N PHE A 424 32.01 -26.83 -18.82
CA PHE A 424 31.70 -25.70 -19.71
C PHE A 424 32.85 -25.37 -20.68
N ASP A 425 32.50 -24.95 -21.91
CA ASP A 425 33.45 -24.49 -22.92
C ASP A 425 34.15 -23.18 -22.53
N ALA A 426 35.27 -22.88 -23.21
CA ALA A 426 36.15 -21.75 -22.89
C ALA A 426 35.44 -20.38 -22.84
N ASP A 427 34.46 -20.15 -23.73
CA ASP A 427 33.71 -18.89 -23.80
C ASP A 427 32.83 -18.66 -22.56
N ASN A 428 32.19 -19.72 -22.07
CA ASN A 428 31.39 -19.65 -20.84
C ASN A 428 32.26 -19.60 -19.57
N SER A 429 33.54 -19.97 -19.67
CA SER A 429 34.46 -19.96 -18.53
C SER A 429 34.70 -18.55 -17.96
N VAL A 430 34.63 -17.51 -18.81
CA VAL A 430 34.76 -16.10 -18.38
C VAL A 430 33.55 -15.69 -17.56
N LEU A 431 32.35 -15.92 -18.09
CA LEU A 431 31.08 -15.61 -17.42
C LEU A 431 30.97 -16.31 -16.05
N LEU A 432 31.38 -17.59 -15.96
CA LEU A 432 31.34 -18.35 -14.71
C LEU A 432 32.42 -17.91 -13.70
N LYS A 433 33.58 -17.44 -14.17
CA LYS A 433 34.60 -16.83 -13.30
C LYS A 433 34.10 -15.52 -12.72
N GLU A 434 33.46 -14.69 -13.52
CA GLU A 434 32.82 -13.46 -13.02
C GLU A 434 31.72 -13.79 -12.01
N LEU A 435 30.92 -14.83 -12.25
CA LEU A 435 29.85 -15.25 -11.35
C LEU A 435 30.44 -15.66 -10.00
N LYS A 436 31.53 -16.44 -10.04
CA LYS A 436 32.26 -16.85 -8.85
C LYS A 436 32.75 -15.63 -8.06
N THR A 437 33.36 -14.66 -8.74
CA THR A 437 33.86 -13.43 -8.11
C THR A 437 32.73 -12.60 -7.50
N LYS A 438 31.64 -12.36 -8.24
CA LYS A 438 30.48 -11.61 -7.74
C LYS A 438 29.86 -12.28 -6.52
N VAL A 439 29.60 -13.59 -6.58
CA VAL A 439 29.03 -14.33 -5.45
C VAL A 439 29.96 -14.35 -4.23
N TYR A 440 31.28 -14.41 -4.44
CA TYR A 440 32.24 -14.33 -3.35
C TYR A 440 32.15 -12.99 -2.60
N LEU A 441 31.98 -11.87 -3.34
CA LEU A 441 31.90 -10.52 -2.81
C LEU A 441 30.53 -10.14 -2.21
N MET A 442 29.46 -10.87 -2.53
CA MET A 442 28.11 -10.62 -1.99
C MET A 442 28.04 -10.83 -0.48
N THR A 443 27.17 -10.09 0.21
CA THR A 443 26.78 -10.44 1.59
C THR A 443 25.93 -11.72 1.61
N SER A 444 25.70 -12.30 2.79
CA SER A 444 24.80 -13.46 2.92
C SER A 444 23.35 -13.11 2.53
N GLU A 445 22.93 -11.88 2.79
CA GLU A 445 21.62 -11.37 2.42
C GLU A 445 21.50 -11.16 0.91
N ASP A 446 22.47 -10.46 0.29
CA ASP A 446 22.49 -10.25 -1.17
C ASP A 446 22.52 -11.57 -1.93
N PHE A 447 23.29 -12.56 -1.44
CA PHE A 447 23.31 -13.89 -2.02
C PHE A 447 21.94 -14.57 -1.96
N GLY A 448 21.21 -14.41 -0.85
CA GLY A 448 19.85 -14.93 -0.70
C GLY A 448 18.89 -14.36 -1.76
N TYR A 449 18.99 -13.07 -2.06
CA TYR A 449 18.23 -12.45 -3.16
C TYR A 449 18.72 -12.92 -4.54
N PHE A 450 20.04 -12.96 -4.74
CA PHE A 450 20.65 -13.35 -6.01
C PHE A 450 20.31 -14.79 -6.42
N ILE A 451 20.38 -15.75 -5.49
CA ILE A 451 20.08 -17.14 -5.82
C ILE A 451 18.62 -17.32 -6.24
N VAL A 452 17.69 -16.59 -5.60
CA VAL A 452 16.27 -16.60 -5.99
C VAL A 452 16.09 -15.95 -7.36
N LEU A 453 16.72 -14.81 -7.61
CA LEU A 453 16.71 -14.15 -8.92
C LEU A 453 17.20 -15.09 -10.03
N LEU A 454 18.31 -15.78 -9.78
CA LEU A 454 18.90 -16.71 -10.74
C LEU A 454 17.97 -17.92 -11.01
N LYS A 455 17.23 -18.43 -10.01
CA LYS A 455 16.19 -19.45 -10.22
C LYS A 455 15.09 -18.95 -11.15
N PHE A 456 14.64 -17.71 -10.95
CA PHE A 456 13.60 -17.09 -11.77
C PHE A 456 14.05 -16.89 -13.21
N ASP A 457 15.24 -16.29 -13.42
CA ASP A 457 15.79 -16.13 -14.77
C ASP A 457 16.01 -17.49 -15.44
N TYR A 458 16.59 -18.48 -14.75
CA TYR A 458 16.79 -19.82 -15.30
C TYR A 458 15.47 -20.51 -15.69
N ALA A 459 14.45 -20.47 -14.84
CA ALA A 459 13.14 -21.04 -15.14
C ALA A 459 12.48 -20.34 -16.33
N TYR A 460 12.58 -19.02 -16.40
CA TYR A 460 11.97 -18.21 -17.47
C TYR A 460 12.67 -18.39 -18.82
N GLN A 461 14.01 -18.42 -18.84
CA GLN A 461 14.78 -18.70 -20.06
C GLN A 461 14.62 -20.16 -20.54
N GLY A 462 14.35 -21.07 -19.60
CA GLY A 462 14.13 -22.48 -19.87
C GLY A 462 12.71 -22.85 -20.29
N LYS A 463 11.80 -21.87 -20.43
CA LYS A 463 10.40 -22.10 -20.85
C LYS A 463 10.36 -22.55 -22.32
N ASN A 464 9.57 -23.60 -22.58
CA ASN A 464 9.32 -24.15 -23.92
C ASN A 464 7.89 -23.87 -24.35
#